data_AF-M0IPU7-F1
#
_entry.id   AF-M0IPU7-F1
#
_cell.length_a   1.000
_cell.length_b   1.000
_cell.length_c   1.000
_cell.angle_alpha   90.00
_cell.angle_beta   90.00
_cell.angle_gamma   90.00
#
_symmetry.space_group_name_H-M   'P 1'
#
loop_
_entity.id
_entity.type
_entity.pdbx_description
1 polymer ?
#
loop_
_entity_poly.entity_id
_entity_poly.type
_entity_poly.pdbx_seq_one_letter_code
_entity_poly.pdbx_strand_id
1 'polypeptide(L)' 'MDPFHARKMTARMQVAQEGDNPILLKTRSKTGHGPGKPISKVVEENLDGWVFLDDQLDVF' A
#
# COMPACT_ATOMS: atom_id res chain seq x y z
N MET A 1 -9.98 -12.39 -3.43
CA MET A 1 -8.60 -12.52 -2.93
C MET A 1 -8.60 -12.45 -1.42
N ASP A 2 -7.99 -13.40 -0.73
CA ASP A 2 -7.94 -13.42 0.74
C ASP A 2 -6.90 -12.41 1.29
N PRO A 3 -7.24 -11.56 2.29
CA PRO A 3 -6.35 -10.55 2.86
C PRO A 3 -5.09 -11.10 3.56
N PHE A 4 -5.05 -12.37 3.97
CA PHE A 4 -3.88 -12.91 4.66
C PHE A 4 -2.67 -13.07 3.73
N HIS A 5 -2.86 -13.16 2.42
CA HIS A 5 -1.72 -13.22 1.48
C HIS A 5 -0.83 -11.99 1.62
N ALA A 6 -1.40 -10.79 1.53
CA ALA A 6 -0.66 -9.54 1.67
C ALA A 6 -0.02 -9.41 3.06
N ARG A 7 -0.75 -9.78 4.12
CA ARG A 7 -0.23 -9.76 5.51
C ARG A 7 1.00 -10.65 5.69
N LYS A 8 0.92 -11.91 5.25
CA LYS A 8 2.03 -12.86 5.36
C LYS A 8 3.25 -12.41 4.55
N MET A 9 3.02 -11.90 3.34
CA MET A 9 4.10 -11.39 2.48
C MET A 9 4.80 -10.18 3.13
N THR A 10 4.05 -9.17 3.56
CA THR A 10 4.65 -7.99 4.19
C THR A 10 5.42 -8.35 5.46
N ALA A 11 4.87 -9.21 6.32
CA ALA A 11 5.58 -9.64 7.52
C ALA A 11 6.89 -10.36 7.19
N ARG A 12 6.88 -11.28 6.20
CA ARG A 12 8.09 -11.96 5.73
C ARG A 12 9.12 -10.99 5.18
N MET A 13 8.69 -10.02 4.37
CA MET A 13 9.58 -9.02 3.78
C MET A 13 10.19 -8.10 4.82
N GLN A 14 9.40 -7.64 5.81
CA GLN A 14 9.89 -6.82 6.92
C GLN A 14 10.93 -7.54 7.77
N VAL A 15 10.75 -8.84 8.02
CA VAL A 15 11.72 -9.66 8.77
C VAL A 15 13.01 -9.89 7.97
N ALA A 16 12.92 -10.02 6.65
CA ALA A 16 14.06 -10.29 5.78
C ALA A 16 14.78 -9.02 5.30
N GLN A 17 14.27 -7.83 5.63
CA GLN A 17 14.86 -6.57 5.20
C GLN A 17 16.13 -6.27 6.01
N GLU A 18 17.21 -5.95 5.31
CA GLU A 18 18.51 -5.59 5.89
C GLU A 18 18.85 -4.10 5.67
N GLY A 19 18.12 -3.40 4.79
CA GLY A 19 18.27 -1.96 4.55
C GLY A 19 17.24 -1.09 5.26
N ASP A 20 17.38 0.23 5.12
CA ASP A 20 16.55 1.21 5.84
C ASP A 20 15.23 1.55 5.13
N ASN A 21 15.05 1.09 3.89
CA ASN A 21 13.86 1.41 3.11
C ASN A 21 12.59 0.72 3.68
N PRO A 22 11.49 1.47 3.84
CA PRO A 22 10.27 0.99 4.46
C PRO A 22 9.55 -0.08 3.62
N ILE A 23 8.99 -1.07 4.31
CA ILE A 23 8.09 -2.07 3.73
C ILE A 23 6.73 -1.94 4.39
N LEU A 24 5.75 -1.43 3.64
CA LEU A 24 4.46 -1.02 4.16
C LEU A 24 3.31 -1.92 3.66
N LEU A 25 2.38 -2.24 4.55
CA LEU A 25 1.09 -2.85 4.19
C LEU A 25 -0.03 -1.85 4.47
N LYS A 26 -0.56 -1.27 3.40
CA LYS A 26 -1.74 -0.43 3.49
C LYS A 26 -3.01 -1.27 3.50
N THR A 27 -3.78 -1.18 4.58
CA THR A 27 -5.10 -1.82 4.69
C THR A 27 -6.19 -0.76 4.83
N ARG A 28 -7.40 -1.05 4.35
CA ARG A 28 -8.57 -0.18 4.52
C ARG A 28 -9.67 -0.94 5.22
N SER A 29 -10.30 -0.30 6.21
CA SER A 29 -11.30 -0.92 7.09
C SER A 29 -12.69 -1.11 6.44
N LYS A 30 -12.98 -0.41 5.33
CA LYS A 30 -14.31 -0.40 4.68
C LYS A 30 -14.23 -0.46 3.15
N THR A 31 -13.64 -1.52 2.60
CA THR A 31 -13.59 -1.73 1.14
C THR A 31 -13.77 -3.21 0.83
N GLY A 32 -14.94 -3.55 0.31
CA GLY A 32 -15.15 -4.82 -0.39
C GLY A 32 -14.59 -4.77 -1.82
N HIS A 33 -14.49 -5.93 -2.46
CA HIS A 33 -14.36 -6.02 -3.92
C HIS A 33 -15.69 -5.58 -4.54
N GLY A 34 -15.78 -4.35 -5.04
CA GLY A 34 -17.02 -3.86 -5.65
C GLY A 34 -16.80 -2.85 -6.76
N PRO A 35 -17.57 -2.93 -7.87
CA PRO A 35 -17.77 -1.79 -8.76
C PRO A 35 -18.50 -0.67 -8.01
N GLY A 36 -18.11 0.59 -8.27
CA GLY A 36 -18.69 1.77 -7.60
C GLY A 36 -17.83 2.39 -6.50
N LYS A 37 -16.50 2.17 -6.51
CA LYS A 37 -15.58 2.93 -5.65
C LYS A 37 -15.75 4.44 -5.91
N PRO A 38 -16.05 5.27 -4.89
CA PRO A 38 -16.18 6.71 -5.08
C PRO A 38 -14.91 7.29 -5.70
N ILE A 39 -15.04 8.27 -6.61
CA ILE A 39 -13.91 8.94 -7.27
C ILE A 39 -12.92 9.48 -6.22
N SER A 40 -13.41 10.03 -5.11
CA SER A 40 -12.56 10.48 -4.01
C SER A 40 -11.65 9.38 -3.46
N LYS A 41 -12.14 8.14 -3.35
CA LYS A 41 -11.33 7.00 -2.91
C LYS A 41 -10.32 6.55 -3.96
N VAL A 42 -10.63 6.70 -5.24
CA VAL A 42 -9.65 6.47 -6.32
C VAL A 42 -8.53 7.50 -6.26
N VAL A 43 -8.88 8.78 -6.06
CA VAL A 43 -7.91 9.87 -5.91
C VAL A 43 -7.03 9.64 -4.68
N GLU A 44 -7.60 9.33 -3.52
CA GLU A 44 -6.81 8.97 -2.32
C GLU A 44 -5.84 7.82 -2.59
N GLU A 45 -6.30 6.74 -3.24
CA GLU A 45 -5.45 5.58 -3.52
C GLU A 45 -4.26 5.91 -4.43
N ASN A 46 -4.50 6.69 -5.48
CA ASN A 46 -3.45 7.13 -6.38
C ASN A 46 -2.49 8.11 -5.71
N LEU A 47 -3.01 9.07 -4.94
CA LEU A 47 -2.21 10.05 -4.21
C LEU A 47 -1.24 9.35 -3.27
N ASP A 48 -1.72 8.38 -2.49
CA ASP A 48 -0.88 7.64 -1.55
C ASP A 48 0.24 6.84 -2.27
N GLY A 49 -0.02 6.35 -3.48
CA GLY A 49 1.00 5.68 -4.30
C GLY A 49 2.04 6.65 -4.86
N TRP A 50 1.60 7.78 -5.40
CA TRP A 50 2.49 8.80 -5.96
C TRP A 50 3.37 9.45 -4.90
N VAL A 51 2.82 9.80 -3.73
CA VAL A 51 3.59 10.38 -2.63
C VAL A 51 4.60 9.39 -2.07
N PHE A 52 4.26 8.10 -1.99
CA PHE A 52 5.24 7.08 -1.61
C PHE A 52 6.39 6.98 -2.62
N LEU A 53 6.09 6.99 -3.92
CA LEU A 53 7.13 6.93 -4.94
C LEU A 53 8.01 8.18 -4.93
N ASP A 54 7.41 9.34 -4.75
CA ASP A 54 8.11 10.60 -4.63
C ASP A 54 9.10 10.60 -3.46
N ASP A 55 8.63 10.29 -2.25
CA ASP A 55 9.43 10.19 -1.03
C ASP A 55 10.57 9.16 -1.14
N GLN A 56 10.33 8.04 -1.82
CA GLN A 56 11.32 6.96 -1.92
C GLN A 56 12.31 7.11 -3.08
N LEU A 57 11.99 7.95 -4.07
CA LEU A 57 12.81 8.15 -5.28
C LEU A 57 13.40 9.56 -5.39
N ASP A 58 13.11 10.45 -4.43
CA ASP A 58 13.63 11.82 -4.37
C ASP A 58 13.32 12.62 -5.65
N VAL A 59 12.04 12.62 -6.04
CA VAL A 59 11.59 13.17 -7.34
C VAL A 59 11.24 14.66 -7.24
N PHE A 60 11.13 15.24 -6.03
CA PHE A 60 10.88 16.67 -5.79
C PHE A 60 11.71 17.28 -4.66
#